data_AF-A0A3D5QCV1-F1
#
_entry.id   AF-A0A3D5QCV1-F1
#
_cell.length_a   1.000
_cell.length_b   1.000
_cell.length_c   1.000
_cell.angle_alpha   90.00
_cell.angle_beta   90.00
_cell.angle_gamma   90.00
#
_symmetry.space_group_name_H-M   'P 1'
#
loop_
_entity.id
_entity.type
_entity.pdbx_description
1 polymer ?
#
loop_
_entity_poly.entity_id
_entity_poly.type
_entity_poly.pdbx_seq_one_letter_code
_entity_poly.pdbx_strand_id
1 'polypeptide(L)'
;ELLFQADIDPHRKIKGLSNPERKNIYKVMRDMLEKAIEIGVPVNPFPDDWLLANMDDMTCPKDVKHNLKKERIAGRTAVYCPVHQV
;
A
#
# COMPACT_ATOMS: atom_id res chain seq x y z
N GLU A 1 1.89 0.46 -2.23
CA GLU A 1 2.58 0.07 -0.99
C GLU A 1 2.23 0.92 0.22
N LEU A 2 2.85 2.09 0.46
CA LEU A 2 2.66 2.85 1.71
C LEU A 2 1.20 3.02 2.15
N LEU A 3 0.31 3.50 1.27
CA LEU A 3 -1.09 3.72 1.62
C LEU A 3 -1.85 2.42 1.91
N PHE A 4 -1.43 1.31 1.32
CA PHE A 4 -2.01 -0.02 1.60
C PHE A 4 -1.57 -0.53 2.98
N GLN A 5 -0.26 -0.41 3.28
CA GLN A 5 0.27 -0.77 4.60
C GLN A 5 -0.29 0.12 5.72
N ALA A 6 -0.68 1.35 5.40
CA ALA A 6 -1.26 2.30 6.34
C ALA A 6 -2.81 2.30 6.39
N ASP A 7 -3.48 1.46 5.60
CA ASP A 7 -4.95 1.40 5.50
C ASP A 7 -5.62 2.72 5.12
N ILE A 8 -5.04 3.44 4.15
CA ILE A 8 -5.53 4.75 3.69
C ILE A 8 -6.04 4.63 2.24
N ASP A 9 -7.28 5.08 2.01
CA ASP A 9 -7.83 5.24 0.66
C ASP A 9 -6.99 6.22 -0.19
N PRO A 10 -6.46 5.79 -1.35
CA PRO A 10 -5.70 6.69 -2.24
C PRO A 10 -6.51 7.86 -2.83
N HIS A 11 -7.84 7.81 -2.79
CA HIS A 11 -8.71 8.94 -3.20
C HIS A 11 -8.83 10.02 -2.13
N ARG A 12 -8.49 9.68 -0.89
CA ARG A 12 -8.72 10.57 0.24
C ARG A 12 -7.81 11.80 0.14
N LYS A 13 -8.43 12.98 0.19
CA LYS A 13 -7.70 14.24 0.18
C LYS A 13 -6.87 14.36 1.47
N ILE A 14 -5.61 14.79 1.35
CA ILE A 14 -4.70 14.98 2.48
C ILE A 14 -5.26 15.86 3.60
N LYS A 15 -6.10 16.84 3.25
CA LYS A 15 -6.78 17.73 4.21
C LYS A 15 -7.74 16.98 5.14
N GLY A 16 -8.24 15.81 4.73
CA GLY A 16 -9.14 14.95 5.49
C GLY A 16 -8.43 13.95 6.41
N LEU A 17 -7.09 13.95 6.47
CA LEU A 17 -6.34 13.07 7.38
C LEU A 17 -6.18 13.70 8.75
N SER A 18 -6.59 12.96 9.78
CA SER A 18 -6.40 13.26 11.19
C SER A 18 -4.92 13.19 11.60
N ASN A 19 -4.59 13.79 12.75
CA ASN A 19 -3.22 13.73 13.29
C ASN A 19 -2.76 12.28 13.61
N PRO A 20 -3.59 11.40 14.19
CA PRO A 20 -3.22 9.99 14.37
C PRO A 20 -2.92 9.27 13.05
N GLU A 21 -3.73 9.46 12.01
CA GLU A 21 -3.49 8.85 10.69
C GLU A 21 -2.17 9.34 10.09
N ARG A 22 -1.86 10.65 10.20
CA ARG A 22 -0.57 11.20 9.75
C ARG A 22 0.62 10.59 10.47
N LYS A 23 0.52 10.40 11.80
CA LYS A 23 1.55 9.73 12.59
C LYS A 23 1.70 8.27 12.17
N ASN A 24 0.59 7.57 11.89
CA ASN A 24 0.61 6.20 11.41
C ASN A 24 1.30 6.08 10.05
N ILE A 25 0.92 6.91 9.07
CA ILE A 25 1.55 6.94 7.75
C ILE A 25 3.06 7.17 7.88
N TYR A 26 3.50 8.11 8.72
CA TYR A 26 4.92 8.37 8.91
C TYR A 26 5.66 7.16 9.50
N LYS A 27 5.09 6.52 10.53
CA LYS A 27 5.66 5.31 11.13
C LYS A 27 5.78 4.18 10.10
N VAL A 28 4.68 3.86 9.42
CA VAL A 28 4.63 2.81 8.40
C VAL A 28 5.61 3.08 7.26
N MET A 29 5.70 4.34 6.81
CA MET A 29 6.66 4.73 5.77
C MET A 29 8.10 4.44 6.17
N ARG A 30 8.50 4.83 7.38
CA ARG A 30 9.86 4.60 7.87
C ARG A 30 10.14 3.10 7.95
N ASP A 31 9.28 2.35 8.63
CA ASP A 31 9.47 0.92 8.87
C ASP A 31 9.49 0.13 7.53
N MET A 32 8.64 0.51 6.57
CA MET A 32 8.62 -0.07 5.21
C MET A 32 9.88 0.25 4.41
N LEU A 33 10.37 1.50 4.45
CA LEU A 33 11.58 1.89 3.71
C LEU A 33 12.84 1.24 4.29
N GLU A 34 12.94 1.14 5.61
CA GLU A 34 14.00 0.38 6.28
C GLU A 34 13.97 -1.08 5.81
N LYS A 35 12.78 -1.70 5.77
CA LYS A 35 12.64 -3.07 5.28
C LYS A 35 13.04 -3.23 3.81
N ALA A 36 12.66 -2.27 2.96
CA ALA A 36 13.03 -2.29 1.55
C ALA A 36 14.56 -2.17 1.36
N ILE A 37 15.25 -1.38 2.19
CA ILE A 37 16.71 -1.27 2.17
C ILE A 37 17.36 -2.60 2.59
N GLU A 38 16.85 -3.26 3.62
CA GLU A 38 17.34 -4.59 4.05
C GLU A 38 17.20 -5.65 2.95
N ILE A 39 16.08 -5.62 2.21
CA ILE A 39 15.84 -6.53 1.08
C ILE A 39 16.83 -6.25 -0.06
N GLY A 40 17.27 -5.00 -0.23
CA GLY A 40 18.21 -4.59 -1.27
C GLY A 40 17.59 -4.59 -2.66
N VAL A 41 18.38 -4.90 -3.70
CA VAL A 41 17.86 -5.11 -5.05
C VAL A 41 17.11 -6.44 -5.05
N PRO A 42 15.77 -6.45 -5.23
CA PRO A 42 15.01 -7.68 -5.11
C PRO A 42 15.40 -8.66 -6.24
N VAL A 43 16.18 -9.68 -5.89
CA VAL A 43 16.36 -10.90 -6.70
C VAL A 43 15.13 -11.81 -6.56
N ASN A 44 14.42 -11.67 -5.44
CA ASN A 44 13.16 -12.33 -5.09
C ASN A 44 12.04 -11.29 -4.97
N PRO A 45 10.76 -11.71 -5.02
CA PRO A 45 9.65 -10.80 -4.78
C PRO A 45 9.75 -10.14 -3.38
N PHE A 46 9.14 -8.96 -3.25
CA PHE A 46 8.86 -8.35 -1.94
C PHE A 46 8.08 -9.33 -1.04
N PRO A 47 8.01 -9.10 0.29
CA PRO A 47 7.23 -9.94 1.19
C PRO A 47 5.79 -10.15 0.69
N ASP A 48 5.22 -11.34 0.91
CA ASP A 48 3.90 -11.72 0.37
C ASP A 48 2.75 -10.87 0.91
N ASP A 49 2.93 -10.22 2.07
CA ASP A 49 1.99 -9.28 2.66
C ASP A 49 2.07 -7.87 2.04
N TRP A 50 2.97 -7.66 1.06
CA TRP A 50 3.10 -6.41 0.32
C TRP A 50 2.25 -6.42 -0.94
N LEU A 51 1.71 -5.26 -1.27
CA LEU A 51 0.95 -5.09 -2.50
C LEU A 51 1.85 -5.32 -3.73
N LEU A 52 3.11 -4.91 -3.66
CA LEU A 52 4.10 -5.11 -4.72
C LEU A 52 4.37 -6.59 -5.07
N ALA A 53 4.16 -7.53 -4.15
CA ALA A 53 4.32 -8.96 -4.41
C ALA A 53 3.12 -9.59 -5.14
N ASN A 54 1.95 -8.92 -5.12
CA ASN A 54 0.66 -9.45 -5.59
C ASN A 54 0.11 -8.61 -6.77
N MET A 55 0.99 -8.01 -7.56
CA MET A 55 0.63 -7.14 -8.70
C MET A 55 0.23 -7.92 -9.95
N ASP A 56 0.68 -9.17 -10.09
CA ASP A 56 0.44 -9.99 -11.28
C ASP A 56 -0.93 -10.67 -11.25
N ASP A 57 -1.34 -11.18 -10.09
CA ASP A 57 -2.62 -11.84 -9.87
C ASP A 57 -3.73 -10.88 -9.40
N MET A 58 -3.34 -9.66 -8.98
CA MET A 58 -4.24 -8.62 -8.48
C MET A 58 -5.06 -9.06 -7.27
N THR A 59 -4.51 -9.95 -6.44
CA THR A 59 -5.12 -10.43 -5.21
C THR A 59 -4.73 -9.53 -4.03
N CYS A 60 -5.64 -9.29 -3.09
CA CYS A 60 -5.30 -8.52 -1.90
C CYS A 60 -4.43 -9.36 -0.92
N PRO A 61 -3.25 -8.86 -0.51
CA PRO A 61 -2.39 -9.55 0.45
C PRO A 61 -3.02 -9.79 1.83
N LYS A 62 -3.99 -8.95 2.23
CA LYS A 62 -4.68 -9.04 3.53
C LYS A 62 -5.83 -10.05 3.53
N ASP A 63 -6.46 -10.28 2.37
CA ASP A 63 -7.51 -11.27 2.20
C ASP A 63 -7.58 -11.70 0.74
N VAL A 64 -7.22 -12.96 0.49
CA VAL A 64 -7.21 -13.56 -0.84
C VAL A 64 -8.59 -13.61 -1.51
N LYS A 65 -9.67 -13.35 -0.79
CA LYS A 65 -11.04 -13.26 -1.33
C LYS A 65 -11.33 -11.92 -1.99
N HIS A 66 -10.45 -10.93 -1.84
CA HIS A 66 -10.64 -9.58 -2.36
C HIS A 66 -9.64 -9.27 -3.47
N ASN A 67 -10.15 -8.72 -4.57
CA ASN A 67 -9.31 -8.26 -5.68
C ASN A 67 -8.87 -6.81 -5.47
N LEU A 68 -7.63 -6.53 -5.86
CA LEU A 68 -7.10 -5.19 -6.00
C LEU A 68 -7.79 -4.48 -7.18
N LYS A 69 -7.88 -3.16 -7.08
CA LYS A 69 -8.29 -2.28 -8.17
C LYS A 69 -7.09 -1.55 -8.72
N LYS A 70 -7.09 -1.33 -10.03
CA LYS A 70 -6.11 -0.53 -10.76
C LYS A 70 -6.82 0.61 -11.47
N GLU A 71 -6.50 1.85 -11.12
CA GLU A 71 -7.08 3.03 -11.77
C GLU A 71 -6.13 4.22 -11.78
N ARG A 72 -6.57 5.34 -12.38
CA ARG A 72 -5.75 6.56 -12.46
C ARG A 72 -6.22 7.58 -11.43
N ILE A 73 -5.38 7.83 -10.40
CA ILE A 73 -5.64 8.77 -9.31
C ILE A 73 -4.59 9.88 -9.39
N ALA A 74 -5.04 11.14 -9.35
CA ALA A 74 -4.15 12.31 -9.48
C ALA A 74 -3.17 12.22 -10.66
N GLY A 75 -3.63 11.65 -11.79
CA GLY A 75 -2.85 11.51 -13.02
C GLY A 75 -1.86 10.33 -13.04
N ARG A 76 -1.75 9.53 -11.98
CA ARG A 76 -0.87 8.36 -11.87
C ARG A 76 -1.67 7.08 -11.72
N THR A 77 -1.16 5.97 -12.26
CA THR A 77 -1.75 4.65 -12.01
C THR A 77 -1.53 4.27 -10.56
N ALA A 78 -2.61 3.90 -9.88
CA ALA A 78 -2.62 3.38 -8.51
C ALA A 78 -3.19 1.98 -8.51
N VAL A 79 -2.63 1.12 -7.65
CA VAL A 79 -3.20 -0.19 -7.30
C VAL A 79 -3.46 -0.21 -5.80
N TYR A 80 -4.66 -0.62 -5.41
CA TYR A 80 -5.15 -0.54 -4.03
C TYR A 80 -6.23 -1.60 -3.76
N CYS A 81 -6.45 -1.93 -2.49
CA CYS A 81 -7.57 -2.78 -2.08
C CYS A 81 -8.79 -1.90 -1.70
N PRO A 82 -9.94 -2.03 -2.37
CA PRO A 82 -11.12 -1.20 -2.09
C PRO A 82 -11.82 -1.53 -0.76
N VAL A 83 -11.46 -2.65 -0.13
CA VAL A 83 -12.06 -3.10 1.15
C VAL A 83 -11.21 -2.65 2.34
N HIS A 84 -9.88 -2.72 2.22
CA HIS A 84 -8.97 -2.45 3.33
C HIS A 84 -8.44 -1.00 3.37
N GLN A 85 -8.55 -0.25 2.29
CA GLN A 85 -8.11 1.15 2.23
C GLN A 85 -9.31 2.09 2.23
N VAL A 86 -9.60 2.71 3.38
CA VAL A 86 -10.79 3.56 3.65
C VAL A 86 -10.45 4.94 4.24
#